data_AF-A0A9P9RBV7-F1
#
_entry.id   AF-A0A9P9RBV7-F1
#
_cell.length_a   1.000
_cell.length_b   1.000
_cell.length_c   1.000
_cell.angle_alpha   90.00
_cell.angle_beta   90.00
_cell.angle_gamma   90.00
#
_symmetry.space_group_name_H-M   'P 1'
#
loop_
_entity.id
_entity.type
_entity.pdbx_description
1 polymer ?
#
loop_
_entity_poly.entity_id
_entity_poly.type
_entity_poly.pdbx_seq_one_letter_code
_entity_poly.pdbx_strand_id
1 'polypeptide(L)'
;MAIITDAHDAESAATSSLSADGVMTPTTYTRDPSIQEWLRSSSITPSSSSNNEFQNNMAEHLGSLRVTRLSDPRPNDTFLIIDKSENRILTCHDGHLHLEHLNNDKPISKCSQWLCTEMDGFKGFKNVAGRGFLGRDIWWDFYAKVPHHKGWESFTLSRQEGGYYWIQCLNWWTLWQVSARSNGRGVVAERDGGTLWEFAKVHE
;
A
#
# COMPACT_ATOMS: atom_id res chain seq x y z
N MET A 1 -12.38 -60.78 -1.95
CA MET A 1 -11.09 -61.48 -2.11
C MET A 1 -10.50 -61.04 -3.43
N ALA A 2 -9.48 -60.18 -3.42
CA ALA A 2 -8.55 -59.91 -4.53
C ALA A 2 -7.38 -59.09 -3.95
N ILE A 3 -6.17 -59.62 -4.13
CA ILE A 3 -4.85 -59.04 -3.81
C ILE A 3 -4.25 -58.50 -5.11
N ILE A 4 -3.31 -57.54 -5.05
CA ILE A 4 -2.08 -57.30 -5.90
C ILE A 4 -1.64 -55.84 -5.61
N THR A 5 -0.63 -55.54 -4.78
CA THR A 5 0.87 -55.51 -4.91
C THR A 5 1.48 -54.50 -5.90
N ASP A 6 2.35 -53.65 -5.34
CA ASP A 6 3.26 -52.65 -5.94
C ASP A 6 4.31 -53.21 -6.92
N ALA A 7 4.84 -52.35 -7.81
CA ALA A 7 6.28 -52.25 -8.15
C ALA A 7 6.64 -51.09 -9.11
N HIS A 8 7.61 -50.27 -8.68
CA HIS A 8 8.81 -49.66 -9.31
C HIS A 8 8.96 -49.33 -10.82
N ASP A 9 9.43 -48.08 -11.03
CA ASP A 9 10.54 -47.54 -11.84
C ASP A 9 10.95 -48.17 -13.19
N ALA A 10 11.09 -47.29 -14.20
CA ALA A 10 12.05 -47.48 -15.30
C ALA A 10 12.57 -46.13 -15.83
N GLU A 11 13.87 -45.95 -15.65
CA GLU A 11 14.76 -44.94 -16.20
C GLU A 11 14.96 -45.17 -17.72
N SER A 12 15.13 -44.11 -18.52
CA SER A 12 15.75 -44.24 -19.84
C SER A 12 16.58 -43.01 -20.17
N ALA A 13 17.90 -43.23 -20.24
CA ALA A 13 18.90 -42.32 -20.76
C ALA A 13 19.28 -42.73 -22.19
N ALA A 14 19.58 -41.74 -23.03
CA ALA A 14 20.46 -41.86 -24.20
C ALA A 14 21.09 -40.48 -24.43
N THR A 15 22.37 -40.28 -24.07
CA THR A 15 23.56 -40.24 -24.98
C THR A 15 23.44 -39.19 -26.09
N SER A 16 24.43 -38.36 -26.43
CA SER A 16 25.85 -38.22 -26.06
C SER A 16 26.42 -37.10 -26.96
N SER A 17 27.45 -36.38 -26.48
CA SER A 17 28.76 -36.19 -27.16
C SER A 17 29.38 -34.78 -26.99
N LEU A 18 30.46 -34.73 -26.19
CA LEU A 18 31.81 -34.21 -26.48
C LEU A 18 31.90 -32.89 -27.30
N SER A 19 32.17 -31.76 -26.65
CA SER A 19 33.49 -31.17 -26.33
C SER A 19 34.19 -30.47 -27.50
N ALA A 20 34.40 -29.16 -27.38
CA ALA A 20 35.72 -28.50 -27.40
C ALA A 20 35.59 -26.99 -27.68
N ASP A 21 36.49 -26.24 -27.06
CA ASP A 21 36.64 -24.79 -27.07
C ASP A 21 36.68 -24.15 -28.45
N GLY A 22 36.10 -22.94 -28.53
CA GLY A 22 36.20 -22.07 -29.70
C GLY A 22 35.84 -20.62 -29.36
N VAL A 23 36.84 -19.87 -28.89
CA VAL A 23 36.79 -18.40 -28.82
C VAL A 23 36.63 -17.87 -30.24
N MET A 24 35.52 -17.18 -30.52
CA MET A 24 35.32 -16.44 -31.76
C MET A 24 35.10 -14.95 -31.42
N THR A 25 36.15 -14.17 -31.59
CA THR A 25 36.08 -12.70 -31.68
C THR A 25 35.62 -12.29 -33.08
N PRO A 26 34.63 -11.40 -33.22
CA PRO A 26 34.41 -10.69 -34.48
C PRO A 26 35.23 -9.39 -34.52
N THR A 27 35.81 -9.19 -35.69
CA THR A 27 36.75 -8.15 -36.10
C THR A 27 36.15 -6.74 -36.10
N THR A 28 37.00 -5.79 -35.68
CA THR A 28 36.95 -4.34 -35.84
C THR A 28 36.31 -3.86 -37.15
N TYR A 29 35.27 -3.04 -37.05
CA TYR A 29 34.88 -2.06 -38.08
C TYR A 29 35.32 -0.65 -37.65
N THR A 30 35.92 0.01 -38.62
CA THR A 30 36.52 1.34 -38.72
C THR A 30 36.03 2.42 -37.74
N ARG A 31 37.00 3.04 -37.06
CA ARG A 31 36.89 4.24 -36.20
C ARG A 31 36.25 5.42 -36.95
N ASP A 32 35.08 5.85 -36.51
CA ASP A 32 34.60 7.22 -36.71
C ASP A 32 35.18 8.12 -35.60
N PRO A 33 35.99 9.14 -35.91
CA PRO A 33 36.59 10.02 -34.91
C PRO A 33 35.59 10.97 -34.23
N SER A 34 34.33 11.08 -34.68
CA SER A 34 33.34 12.02 -34.11
C SER A 34 32.74 11.58 -32.76
N ILE A 35 32.76 10.27 -32.43
CA ILE A 35 32.17 9.73 -31.19
C ILE A 35 33.07 9.99 -29.97
N GLN A 36 34.39 10.13 -30.17
CA GLN A 36 35.35 10.31 -29.07
C GLN A 36 35.35 11.72 -28.49
N GLU A 37 34.85 12.71 -29.23
CA GLU A 37 34.75 14.10 -28.75
C GLU A 37 33.55 14.29 -27.80
N TRP A 38 32.45 13.56 -28.03
CA TRP A 38 31.29 13.55 -27.14
C TRP A 38 31.55 12.84 -25.80
N LEU A 39 32.37 11.77 -25.83
CA LEU A 39 32.72 11.00 -24.63
C LEU A 39 33.73 11.72 -23.73
N ARG A 40 34.48 12.70 -24.23
CA ARG A 40 35.40 13.53 -23.43
C ARG A 40 34.72 14.68 -22.70
N SER A 41 33.51 15.07 -23.10
CA SER A 41 32.76 16.16 -22.46
C SER A 41 31.81 15.70 -21.35
N SER A 42 31.70 14.39 -21.07
CA SER A 42 30.74 13.85 -20.09
C SER A 42 31.35 12.99 -18.98
N SER A 43 32.66 13.07 -18.75
CA SER A 43 33.30 12.36 -17.63
C SER A 43 33.23 13.15 -16.32
N ILE A 44 32.12 12.99 -15.59
CA ILE A 44 32.08 13.12 -14.12
C ILE A 44 31.74 11.73 -13.56
N THR A 45 32.73 11.10 -12.92
CA THR A 45 32.63 9.83 -12.18
C THR A 45 32.32 10.05 -10.69
N PRO A 46 31.89 9.02 -9.94
CA PRO A 46 30.71 9.07 -9.09
C PRO A 46 31.00 9.04 -7.58
N SER A 47 30.01 9.42 -6.77
CA SER A 47 29.86 8.87 -5.41
C SER A 47 28.49 8.21 -5.25
N SER A 48 28.54 7.00 -4.72
CA SER A 48 27.48 6.01 -4.63
C SER A 48 26.56 6.31 -3.45
N SER A 49 25.25 6.42 -3.70
CA SER A 49 24.20 5.80 -2.87
C SER A 49 22.80 6.06 -3.41
N SER A 50 22.08 4.96 -3.61
CA SER A 50 20.62 4.85 -3.53
C SER A 50 19.79 5.65 -4.55
N ASN A 51 19.61 5.05 -5.74
CA ASN A 51 18.40 5.27 -6.52
C ASN A 51 17.22 4.61 -5.79
N ASN A 52 16.52 5.37 -4.95
CA ASN A 52 15.14 5.11 -4.55
C ASN A 52 14.47 6.45 -4.19
N GLU A 53 13.27 6.67 -4.74
CA GLU A 53 12.28 7.73 -4.40
C GLU A 53 12.35 9.09 -5.15
N PHE A 54 12.40 9.07 -6.49
CA PHE A 54 12.01 10.22 -7.34
C PHE A 54 10.59 10.09 -7.92
N GLN A 55 9.62 9.60 -7.15
CA GLN A 55 8.19 9.70 -7.46
C GLN A 55 7.40 9.94 -6.16
N ASN A 56 6.40 10.84 -6.23
CA ASN A 56 5.33 11.13 -5.24
C ASN A 56 5.28 12.54 -4.62
N ASN A 57 5.78 13.58 -5.29
CA ASN A 57 5.60 14.98 -4.85
C ASN A 57 4.81 15.85 -5.84
N MET A 58 3.86 15.26 -6.59
CA MET A 58 2.86 16.06 -7.28
C MET A 58 1.62 16.14 -6.40
N ALA A 59 1.40 17.31 -5.80
CA ALA A 59 0.12 17.59 -5.16
C ALA A 59 -0.97 17.59 -6.25
N GLU A 60 -1.88 16.62 -6.16
CA GLU A 60 -3.02 16.46 -7.07
C GLU A 60 -4.25 17.18 -6.50
N HIS A 61 -5.20 17.48 -7.37
CA HIS A 61 -6.50 18.01 -6.96
C HIS A 61 -7.53 16.88 -6.92
N LEU A 62 -8.18 16.73 -5.77
CA LEU A 62 -9.26 15.77 -5.58
C LEU A 62 -10.52 16.53 -5.15
N GLY A 63 -11.42 16.76 -6.09
CA GLY A 63 -12.43 17.81 -5.95
C GLY A 63 -11.76 19.16 -5.72
N SER A 64 -12.10 19.80 -4.60
CA SER A 64 -11.52 21.08 -4.19
C SER A 64 -10.25 20.97 -3.34
N LEU A 65 -9.84 19.77 -2.90
CA LEU A 65 -8.70 19.59 -2.00
C LEU A 65 -7.41 19.38 -2.77
N ARG A 66 -6.31 19.98 -2.31
CA ARG A 66 -4.96 19.57 -2.72
C ARG A 66 -4.54 18.38 -1.87
N VAL A 67 -4.08 17.32 -2.52
CA VAL A 67 -3.64 16.11 -1.83
C VAL A 67 -2.31 15.60 -2.34
N THR A 68 -1.49 15.01 -1.47
CA THR A 68 -0.36 14.16 -1.87
C THR A 68 -0.74 12.71 -1.66
N ARG A 69 -0.88 11.95 -2.75
CA ARG A 69 -1.23 10.53 -2.73
C ARG A 69 -0.09 9.67 -2.18
N LEU A 70 -0.41 8.47 -1.70
CA LEU A 70 0.55 7.49 -1.16
C LEU A 70 1.52 8.06 -0.11
N SER A 71 1.02 8.96 0.74
CA SER A 71 1.80 9.59 1.81
C SER A 71 1.90 8.69 3.04
N ASP A 72 3.02 8.79 3.77
CA ASP A 72 3.13 8.13 5.07
C ASP A 72 2.16 8.79 6.09
N PRO A 73 1.35 8.02 6.82
CA PRO A 73 0.38 8.53 7.79
C PRO A 73 1.03 9.02 9.09
N ARG A 74 1.62 10.22 9.02
CA ARG A 74 2.30 10.87 10.15
C ARG A 74 1.28 11.46 11.14
N PRO A 75 1.60 11.48 12.44
CA PRO A 75 0.73 12.12 13.43
C PRO A 75 0.55 13.60 13.13
N ASN A 76 -0.63 14.13 13.45
CA ASN A 76 -1.06 15.52 13.22
C ASN A 76 -1.29 15.92 11.76
N ASP A 77 -1.09 15.01 10.81
CA ASP A 77 -1.50 15.22 9.42
C ASP A 77 -2.93 14.70 9.20
N THR A 78 -3.65 15.34 8.27
CA THR A 78 -5.00 14.92 7.86
C THR A 78 -4.93 14.14 6.55
N PHE A 79 -5.68 13.05 6.48
CA PHE A 79 -5.66 12.15 5.33
C PHE A 79 -7.07 11.83 4.84
N LEU A 80 -7.15 11.51 3.55
CA LEU A 80 -8.19 10.63 3.01
C LEU A 80 -7.67 9.19 3.11
N ILE A 81 -8.53 8.27 3.52
CA ILE A 81 -8.22 6.84 3.62
C ILE A 81 -8.98 6.13 2.51
N ILE A 82 -8.26 5.60 1.52
CA ILE A 82 -8.83 5.16 0.24
C ILE A 82 -8.61 3.66 0.06
N ASP A 83 -9.68 2.93 -0.22
CA ASP A 83 -9.68 1.54 -0.67
C ASP A 83 -9.12 1.49 -2.10
N LYS A 84 -7.93 0.91 -2.26
CA LYS A 84 -7.21 0.81 -3.54
C LYS A 84 -8.02 0.07 -4.61
N SER A 85 -8.69 -1.02 -4.26
CA SER A 85 -9.28 -1.92 -5.28
C SER A 85 -10.55 -1.34 -5.89
N GLU A 86 -11.37 -0.71 -5.06
CA GLU A 86 -12.68 -0.19 -5.46
C GLU A 86 -12.69 1.34 -5.64
N ASN A 87 -11.57 2.01 -5.38
CA ASN A 87 -11.42 3.46 -5.41
C ASN A 87 -12.50 4.17 -4.56
N ARG A 88 -12.66 3.70 -3.31
CA ARG A 88 -13.65 4.24 -2.37
C ARG A 88 -12.98 4.89 -1.16
N ILE A 89 -13.48 6.03 -0.73
CA ILE A 89 -12.98 6.75 0.44
C ILE A 89 -13.75 6.31 1.68
N LEU A 90 -13.05 6.07 2.79
CA LEU A 90 -13.66 5.90 4.09
C LEU A 90 -14.21 7.23 4.59
N THR A 91 -15.50 7.25 4.89
CA THR A 91 -16.25 8.41 5.36
C THR A 91 -16.99 8.08 6.65
N CYS A 92 -17.37 9.12 7.39
CA CYS A 92 -18.15 9.00 8.61
C CYS A 92 -19.33 9.97 8.56
N HIS A 93 -20.54 9.44 8.68
CA HIS A 93 -21.78 10.22 8.79
C HIS A 93 -22.44 9.89 10.12
N ASP A 94 -22.60 10.89 10.99
CA ASP A 94 -23.18 10.72 12.32
C ASP A 94 -22.56 9.55 13.11
N GLY A 95 -21.24 9.36 12.96
CA GLY A 95 -20.48 8.30 13.62
C GLY A 95 -20.56 6.92 12.97
N HIS A 96 -21.29 6.77 11.87
CA HIS A 96 -21.39 5.53 11.09
C HIS A 96 -20.44 5.58 9.90
N LEU A 97 -19.72 4.48 9.66
CA LEU A 97 -18.73 4.39 8.62
C LEU A 97 -19.36 3.99 7.28
N HIS A 98 -18.95 4.67 6.22
CA HIS A 98 -19.37 4.40 4.85
C HIS A 98 -18.18 4.47 3.90
N LEU A 99 -18.22 3.69 2.82
CA LEU A 99 -17.27 3.76 1.74
C LEU A 99 -17.96 4.39 0.54
N GLU A 100 -17.53 5.59 0.17
CA GLU A 100 -18.08 6.34 -0.96
C GLU A 100 -17.12 6.32 -2.14
N HIS A 101 -17.64 6.17 -3.36
CA HIS A 101 -16.79 6.18 -4.53
C HIS A 101 -16.10 7.53 -4.68
N LEU A 102 -14.79 7.50 -4.92
CA LEU A 102 -14.01 8.70 -5.10
C LEU A 102 -14.37 9.34 -6.45
N ASN A 103 -15.03 10.51 -6.40
CA ASN A 103 -15.39 11.28 -7.58
C ASN A 103 -14.67 12.62 -7.57
N ASN A 104 -13.82 12.84 -8.56
CA ASN A 104 -13.00 14.06 -8.69
C ASN A 104 -13.83 15.31 -8.98
N ASP A 105 -15.06 15.16 -9.47
CA ASP A 105 -15.95 16.28 -9.78
C ASP A 105 -16.78 16.72 -8.57
N LYS A 106 -16.83 15.91 -7.51
CA LYS A 106 -17.59 16.21 -6.30
C LYS A 106 -16.67 16.82 -5.23
N PRO A 107 -17.10 17.90 -4.54
CA PRO A 107 -16.37 18.40 -3.39
C PRO A 107 -16.20 17.32 -2.32
N ILE A 108 -14.97 17.18 -1.82
CA ILE A 108 -14.66 16.26 -0.74
C ILE A 108 -15.07 16.90 0.58
N SER A 109 -15.92 16.20 1.32
CA SER A 109 -16.45 16.69 2.59
C SER A 109 -15.45 16.51 3.74
N LYS A 110 -15.67 17.22 4.85
CA LYS A 110 -14.94 16.96 6.09
C LYS A 110 -15.26 15.58 6.70
N CYS A 111 -16.37 14.96 6.29
CA CYS A 111 -16.77 13.62 6.72
C CYS A 111 -15.82 12.53 6.21
N SER A 112 -15.06 12.79 5.14
CA SER A 112 -14.07 11.85 4.58
C SER A 112 -12.63 12.16 5.00
N GLN A 113 -12.42 13.16 5.85
CA GLN A 113 -11.10 13.58 6.32
C GLN A 113 -10.82 13.02 7.71
N TRP A 114 -9.63 12.45 7.88
CA TRP A 114 -9.21 11.77 9.09
C TRP A 114 -7.88 12.33 9.57
N LEU A 115 -7.90 12.96 10.75
CA LEU A 115 -6.68 13.37 11.45
C LEU A 115 -5.99 12.12 12.00
N CYS A 116 -4.75 11.88 11.56
CA CYS A 116 -3.91 10.85 12.12
C CYS A 116 -3.38 11.31 13.49
N THR A 117 -3.53 10.47 14.50
CA THR A 117 -2.99 10.69 15.85
C THR A 117 -2.08 9.54 16.23
N GLU A 118 -1.25 9.76 17.25
CA GLU A 118 -0.45 8.70 17.83
C GLU A 118 -0.43 8.83 19.36
N MET A 119 -0.63 7.70 20.03
CA MET A 119 -0.58 7.58 21.48
C MET A 119 0.00 6.21 21.82
N ASP A 120 1.00 6.20 22.70
CA ASP A 120 1.66 4.96 23.16
C ASP A 120 2.17 4.05 22.01
N GLY A 121 2.60 4.67 20.89
CA GLY A 121 3.09 3.96 19.70
C GLY A 121 1.99 3.41 18.77
N PHE A 122 0.70 3.61 19.11
CA PHE A 122 -0.42 3.21 18.28
C PHE A 122 -1.01 4.40 17.52
N LYS A 123 -1.47 4.14 16.30
CA LYS A 123 -2.16 5.13 15.48
C LYS A 123 -3.63 5.23 15.89
N GLY A 124 -4.18 6.43 15.71
CA GLY A 124 -5.61 6.70 15.77
C GLY A 124 -6.04 7.54 14.58
N PHE A 125 -7.30 7.45 14.20
CA PHE A 125 -7.86 8.22 13.09
C PHE A 125 -9.11 8.95 13.57
N LYS A 126 -9.01 10.26 13.76
CA LYS A 126 -10.12 11.10 14.22
C LYS A 126 -10.82 11.74 13.05
N ASN A 127 -12.12 11.53 12.91
CA ASN A 127 -12.88 12.16 11.84
C ASN A 127 -12.95 13.69 12.06
N VAL A 128 -12.69 14.47 11.02
CA VAL A 128 -12.65 15.94 11.12
C VAL A 128 -14.05 16.54 11.34
N ALA A 129 -15.09 15.98 10.71
CA ALA A 129 -16.47 16.46 10.87
C ALA A 129 -17.08 16.07 12.23
N GLY A 130 -17.09 14.77 12.53
CA GLY A 130 -17.75 14.22 13.73
C GLY A 130 -16.90 14.24 14.99
N ARG A 131 -15.58 14.51 14.88
CA ARG A 131 -14.59 14.51 15.98
C ARG A 131 -14.44 13.18 16.73
N GLY A 132 -15.13 12.11 16.35
CA GLY A 132 -14.94 10.77 16.91
C GLY A 132 -13.75 10.05 16.29
N PHE A 133 -13.10 9.21 17.10
CA PHE A 133 -12.06 8.29 16.61
C PHE A 133 -12.69 7.09 15.93
N LEU A 134 -12.10 6.65 14.81
CA LEU A 134 -12.29 5.32 14.27
C LEU A 134 -12.00 4.31 15.38
N GLY A 135 -12.89 3.34 15.56
CA GLY A 135 -12.79 2.39 16.65
C GLY A 135 -13.82 1.30 16.53
N ARG A 136 -13.99 0.52 17.60
CA ARG A 136 -15.00 -0.53 17.70
C ARG A 136 -15.97 -0.26 18.83
N ASP A 137 -17.22 -0.63 18.64
CA ASP A 137 -18.19 -0.66 19.73
C ASP A 137 -18.08 -1.94 20.55
N ILE A 138 -18.93 -2.08 21.57
CA ILE A 138 -18.96 -3.25 22.45
C ILE A 138 -19.39 -4.54 21.74
N TRP A 139 -19.97 -4.43 20.54
CA TRP A 139 -20.38 -5.54 19.68
C TRP A 139 -19.34 -5.86 18.61
N TRP A 140 -18.14 -5.26 18.69
CA TRP A 140 -17.01 -5.41 17.77
C TRP A 140 -17.21 -4.78 16.38
N ASP A 141 -18.29 -4.01 16.19
CA ASP A 141 -18.56 -3.29 14.95
C ASP A 141 -17.77 -1.99 14.90
N PHE A 142 -17.31 -1.63 13.70
CA PHE A 142 -16.55 -0.40 13.51
C PHE A 142 -17.45 0.82 13.39
N TYR A 143 -17.04 1.89 14.06
CA TYR A 143 -17.73 3.18 14.12
C TYR A 143 -16.75 4.32 14.39
N ALA A 144 -17.26 5.56 14.39
CA ALA A 144 -16.48 6.74 14.73
C ALA A 144 -17.23 7.70 15.67
N LYS A 145 -17.61 7.19 16.86
CA LYS A 145 -18.30 7.97 17.92
C LYS A 145 -17.47 8.17 19.19
N VAL A 146 -16.31 7.53 19.31
CA VAL A 146 -15.58 7.48 20.57
C VAL A 146 -14.83 8.80 20.81
N PRO A 147 -14.98 9.45 21.99
CA PRO A 147 -14.31 10.72 22.29
C PRO A 147 -12.86 10.55 22.75
N HIS A 148 -12.39 9.32 22.96
CA HIS A 148 -11.08 9.02 23.53
C HIS A 148 -10.33 7.98 22.68
N HIS A 149 -9.01 8.10 22.68
CA HIS A 149 -8.09 7.14 22.08
C HIS A 149 -7.60 6.22 23.21
N LYS A 150 -8.35 5.15 23.54
CA LYS A 150 -8.02 4.25 24.66
C LYS A 150 -8.27 2.79 24.32
N GLY A 151 -7.19 2.05 24.09
CA GLY A 151 -7.24 0.60 23.95
C GLY A 151 -7.84 0.14 22.63
N TRP A 152 -9.18 0.16 22.49
CA TRP A 152 -9.92 -0.49 21.40
C TRP A 152 -9.97 0.36 20.12
N GLU A 153 -9.50 1.61 20.19
CA GLU A 153 -9.33 2.54 19.07
C GLU A 153 -7.87 2.68 18.61
N SER A 154 -6.99 1.82 19.11
CA SER A 154 -5.58 1.76 18.74
C SER A 154 -5.37 0.88 17.52
N PHE A 155 -4.78 1.45 16.48
CA PHE A 155 -4.43 0.74 15.25
C PHE A 155 -2.92 0.66 15.08
N THR A 156 -2.48 -0.40 14.42
CA THR A 156 -1.13 -0.49 13.86
C THR A 156 -1.22 -0.40 12.35
N LEU A 157 -0.14 0.08 11.73
CA LEU A 157 -0.05 0.18 10.28
C LEU A 157 1.08 -0.70 9.79
N SER A 158 0.76 -1.58 8.85
CA SER A 158 1.75 -2.44 8.19
C SER A 158 1.92 -1.97 6.75
N ARG A 159 3.07 -1.35 6.46
CA ARG A 159 3.39 -0.83 5.12
C ARG A 159 3.54 -2.00 4.15
N GLN A 160 2.87 -1.89 3.01
CA GLN A 160 2.89 -2.84 1.91
C GLN A 160 3.67 -2.24 0.72
N GLU A 161 3.93 -3.07 -0.29
CA GLU A 161 4.56 -2.61 -1.53
C GLU A 161 3.77 -1.48 -2.19
N GLY A 162 4.47 -0.55 -2.86
CA GLY A 162 3.85 0.56 -3.58
C GLY A 162 3.28 1.67 -2.70
N GLY A 163 3.60 1.73 -1.41
CA GLY A 163 3.18 2.81 -0.50
C GLY A 163 1.76 2.65 0.07
N TYR A 164 1.15 1.47 -0.07
CA TYR A 164 -0.12 1.13 0.55
C TYR A 164 0.08 0.56 1.96
N TYR A 165 -1.00 0.42 2.72
CA TYR A 165 -0.96 -0.08 4.08
C TYR A 165 -2.10 -1.06 4.34
N TRP A 166 -1.82 -2.04 5.20
CA TRP A 166 -2.87 -2.64 6.01
C TRP A 166 -3.04 -1.82 7.29
N ILE A 167 -4.28 -1.42 7.54
CA ILE A 167 -4.70 -0.94 8.85
C ILE A 167 -5.04 -2.17 9.67
N GLN A 168 -4.43 -2.31 10.85
CA GLN A 168 -4.58 -3.48 11.70
C GLN A 168 -5.09 -3.10 13.07
N CYS A 169 -5.88 -3.98 13.66
CA CYS A 169 -6.42 -3.84 15.00
C CYS A 169 -6.27 -5.14 15.78
N LEU A 170 -6.25 -5.04 17.11
CA LEU A 170 -6.23 -6.22 17.96
C LEU A 170 -7.60 -6.91 17.91
N ASN A 171 -7.62 -8.18 17.53
CA ASN A 171 -8.79 -9.03 17.57
C ASN A 171 -8.39 -10.43 18.05
N TRP A 172 -9.05 -10.93 19.11
CA TRP A 172 -8.71 -12.22 19.71
C TRP A 172 -7.20 -12.39 20.00
N TRP A 173 -6.54 -11.34 20.52
CA TRP A 173 -5.10 -11.32 20.83
C TRP A 173 -4.16 -11.41 19.63
N THR A 174 -4.69 -11.26 18.41
CA THR A 174 -3.94 -11.28 17.15
C THR A 174 -4.24 -10.02 16.34
N LEU A 175 -3.33 -9.63 15.45
CA LEU A 175 -3.58 -8.49 14.56
C LEU A 175 -4.41 -8.92 13.36
N TRP A 176 -5.55 -8.26 13.16
CA TRP A 176 -6.47 -8.47 12.05
C TRP A 176 -6.56 -7.18 11.23
N GLN A 177 -6.75 -7.33 9.93
CA GLN A 177 -6.88 -6.24 8.98
C GLN A 177 -8.26 -5.61 9.07
N VAL A 178 -8.30 -4.28 9.02
CA VAL A 178 -9.52 -3.50 8.86
C VAL A 178 -9.80 -3.44 7.36
N SER A 179 -10.83 -4.15 6.91
CA SER A 179 -11.17 -4.31 5.49
C SER A 179 -12.48 -3.61 5.14
N ALA A 180 -12.53 -3.00 3.96
CA ALA A 180 -13.74 -2.40 3.41
C ALA A 180 -14.77 -3.48 3.08
N ARG A 181 -16.02 -3.30 3.53
CA ARG A 181 -17.11 -4.18 3.12
C ARG A 181 -17.43 -3.95 1.64
N SER A 182 -17.68 -5.01 0.89
CA SER A 182 -18.03 -4.93 -0.54
C SER A 182 -19.27 -4.06 -0.79
N ASN A 183 -20.28 -4.16 0.09
CA ASN A 183 -21.50 -3.35 0.03
C ASN A 183 -21.33 -1.86 0.41
N GLY A 184 -20.11 -1.43 0.75
CA GLY A 184 -19.78 -0.05 1.13
C GLY A 184 -20.31 0.41 2.49
N ARG A 185 -20.93 -0.46 3.28
CA ARG A 185 -21.49 -0.15 4.60
C ARG A 185 -20.46 -0.30 5.72
N GLY A 186 -19.35 0.42 5.57
CA GLY A 186 -18.26 0.50 6.55
C GLY A 186 -17.19 -0.59 6.36
N VAL A 187 -16.54 -0.93 7.46
CA VAL A 187 -15.38 -1.84 7.49
C VAL A 187 -15.63 -3.02 8.44
N VAL A 188 -14.85 -4.08 8.28
CA VAL A 188 -14.90 -5.31 9.07
C VAL A 188 -13.48 -5.76 9.41
N ALA A 189 -13.34 -6.62 10.40
CA ALA A 189 -12.07 -7.22 10.75
C ALA A 189 -11.92 -8.55 10.01
N GLU A 190 -10.83 -8.71 9.27
CA GLU A 190 -10.48 -9.95 8.57
C GLU A 190 -9.11 -10.41 9.06
N ARG A 191 -8.90 -11.73 9.14
CA ARG A 191 -7.64 -12.31 9.60
C ARG A 191 -6.63 -12.50 8.46
N ASP A 192 -7.14 -12.93 7.31
CA ASP A 192 -6.35 -13.37 6.17
C ASP A 192 -6.64 -12.45 4.99
N GLY A 193 -5.59 -11.75 4.52
CA GLY A 193 -5.73 -10.73 3.49
C GLY A 193 -6.27 -9.40 4.03
N GLY A 194 -6.95 -8.64 3.19
CA GLY A 194 -7.66 -7.42 3.57
C GLY A 194 -7.41 -6.24 2.63
N THR A 195 -8.10 -5.13 2.91
CA THR A 195 -8.04 -3.94 2.06
C THR A 195 -6.66 -3.29 2.10
N LEU A 196 -6.09 -3.06 0.92
CA LEU A 196 -4.94 -2.17 0.76
C LEU A 196 -5.43 -0.73 0.80
N TRP A 197 -5.05 -0.04 1.86
CA TRP A 197 -5.40 1.36 2.07
C TRP A 197 -4.31 2.26 1.52
N GLU A 198 -4.73 3.27 0.78
CA GLU A 198 -3.93 4.44 0.48
C GLU A 198 -4.24 5.56 1.47
N PHE A 199 -3.20 6.27 1.90
CA PHE A 199 -3.31 7.53 2.62
C PHE A 199 -2.95 8.69 1.69
N ALA A 200 -3.94 9.51 1.36
CA ALA A 200 -3.72 10.75 0.61
C ALA A 200 -3.72 11.93 1.58
N LYS A 201 -2.56 12.55 1.80
CA LYS A 201 -2.41 13.69 2.71
C LYS A 201 -3.16 14.90 2.16
N VAL A 202 -4.01 15.51 2.97
CA VAL A 202 -4.73 16.75 2.64
C VAL A 202 -3.87 17.95 3.00
N HIS A 203 -3.79 18.92 2.08
CA HIS A 203 -3.15 20.22 2.31
C HIS A 203 -4.23 21.29 2.41
N GLU A 204 -4.10 22.18 3.40
CA GLU A 204 -4.94 23.38 3.55
C GLU A 204 -4.49 24.53 2.65
#